data_AF-A0A813E955-F1
#
_entry.id   AF-A0A813E955-F1
#
_cell.length_a   1.000
_cell.length_b   1.000
_cell.length_c   1.000
_cell.angle_alpha   90.00
_cell.angle_beta   90.00
_cell.angle_gamma   90.00
#
_symmetry.space_group_name_H-M   'P 1'
#
loop_
_entity.id
_entity.type
_entity.pdbx_description
1 polymer ?
#
loop_
_entity_poly.entity_id
_entity_poly.type
_entity_poly.pdbx_seq_one_letter_code
_entity_poly.pdbx_strand_id
1 'polypeptide(L)'
;RIATDIAALAHDVGHFGRNNAFCSNVSHELALIYNDRSILENMHAATCFQLMKVRGCNILADSSRENRRQFREHVVGLILATDMTSHFEFLGKIRVRAAHEEFNPQEHAEDRRLVTHCCLKAADLGHAALPWEMHEGWAHRLLTEFYEQ
;
A
#
# COMPACT_ATOMS: atom_id res chain seq x y z
N ARG A 1 -13.10 5.41 -1.89
CA ARG A 1 -12.77 6.40 -2.94
C ARG A 1 -11.68 7.32 -2.43
N ILE A 2 -11.96 8.42 -1.69
CA ILE A 2 -10.90 9.33 -1.19
C ILE A 2 -9.76 8.58 -0.46
N ALA A 3 -10.08 7.65 0.44
CA ALA A 3 -9.05 6.85 1.12
C ALA A 3 -8.18 6.03 0.15
N THR A 4 -8.78 5.47 -0.90
CA THR A 4 -8.07 4.71 -1.94
C THR A 4 -7.14 5.62 -2.74
N ASP A 5 -7.61 6.79 -3.13
CA ASP A 5 -6.83 7.76 -3.91
C ASP A 5 -5.62 8.25 -3.10
N ILE A 6 -5.84 8.52 -1.81
CA ILE A 6 -4.76 8.93 -0.89
C ILE A 6 -3.78 7.79 -0.65
N ALA A 7 -4.25 6.56 -0.45
CA ALA A 7 -3.36 5.41 -0.32
C ALA A 7 -2.52 5.21 -1.59
N ALA A 8 -3.11 5.32 -2.79
CA ALA A 8 -2.39 5.21 -4.05
C ALA A 8 -1.30 6.29 -4.19
N LEU A 9 -1.59 7.54 -3.81
CA LEU A 9 -0.60 8.63 -3.84
C LEU A 9 0.50 8.47 -2.79
N ALA A 10 0.21 7.80 -1.66
CA ALA A 10 1.10 7.75 -0.51
C ALA A 10 1.75 6.39 -0.26
N HIS A 11 1.45 5.34 -1.03
CA HIS A 11 1.89 3.98 -0.71
C HIS A 11 3.41 3.82 -0.66
N ASP A 12 4.17 4.63 -1.42
CA ASP A 12 5.64 4.68 -1.42
C ASP A 12 6.20 6.04 -0.93
N VAL A 13 5.41 6.84 -0.19
CA VAL A 13 5.86 8.17 0.21
C VAL A 13 7.09 8.09 1.13
N GLY A 14 8.17 8.79 0.75
CA GLY A 14 9.43 8.75 1.48
C GLY A 14 10.27 7.49 1.25
N HIS A 15 9.95 6.67 0.24
CA HIS A 15 10.80 5.55 -0.18
C HIS A 15 12.22 6.05 -0.50
N PHE A 16 13.22 5.36 0.04
CA PHE A 16 14.63 5.75 -0.05
C PHE A 16 15.47 4.76 -0.88
N GLY A 17 14.82 3.98 -1.75
CA GLY A 17 15.48 3.08 -2.70
C GLY A 17 16.08 1.84 -2.05
N ARG A 18 15.50 1.36 -0.95
CA ARG A 18 15.91 0.15 -0.24
C ARG A 18 14.68 -0.68 0.06
N ASN A 19 14.85 -1.99 0.20
CA ASN A 19 13.75 -2.91 0.49
C ASN A 19 13.68 -3.27 2.00
N ASN A 20 12.60 -3.96 2.40
CA ASN A 20 12.39 -4.42 3.78
C ASN A 20 13.54 -5.33 4.27
N ALA A 21 14.05 -6.23 3.42
CA ALA A 21 15.14 -7.14 3.79
C ALA A 21 16.46 -6.42 4.08
N PHE A 22 16.80 -5.39 3.31
CA PHE A 22 17.93 -4.52 3.58
C PHE A 22 17.80 -3.88 4.96
N CYS A 23 16.64 -3.30 5.25
CA CYS A 23 16.38 -2.65 6.54
C CYS A 23 16.58 -3.61 7.72
N SER A 24 16.05 -4.82 7.63
CA SER A 24 16.26 -5.87 8.65
C SER A 24 17.72 -6.26 8.79
N ASN A 25 18.41 -6.54 7.67
CA ASN A 25 19.78 -7.04 7.68
C ASN A 25 20.78 -6.05 8.27
N VAL A 26 20.58 -4.75 8.05
CA VAL A 26 21.45 -3.70 8.61
C VAL A 26 20.98 -3.18 9.97
N SER A 27 19.92 -3.78 10.54
CA SER A 27 19.29 -3.30 11.78
C SER A 27 18.92 -1.82 11.71
N HIS A 28 18.36 -1.39 10.58
CA HIS A 28 17.93 -0.03 10.36
C HIS A 28 16.91 0.39 11.44
N GLU A 29 16.90 1.66 11.83
CA GLU A 29 16.01 2.15 12.90
C GLU A 29 14.53 1.82 12.63
N LEU A 30 14.10 1.95 11.37
CA LEU A 30 12.74 1.57 10.95
C LEU A 30 12.42 0.08 11.20
N ALA A 31 13.40 -0.81 11.02
CA ALA A 31 13.23 -2.24 11.29
C ALA A 31 12.96 -2.49 12.77
N LEU A 32 13.64 -1.76 13.66
CA LEU A 32 13.41 -1.79 15.11
C LEU A 32 12.04 -1.21 15.49
N ILE A 33 11.68 -0.05 14.92
CA ILE A 33 10.39 0.61 15.19
C ILE A 33 9.21 -0.27 14.78
N TYR A 34 9.30 -0.92 13.62
CA TYR A 34 8.22 -1.74 13.06
C TYR A 34 8.41 -3.24 13.28
N ASN A 35 9.39 -3.64 14.09
CA ASN A 35 9.66 -5.03 14.49
C ASN A 35 9.73 -5.99 13.30
N ASP A 36 10.45 -5.59 12.25
CA ASP A 36 10.63 -6.35 11.01
C ASP A 36 9.34 -6.72 10.26
N ARG A 37 8.24 -5.99 10.50
CA ARG A 37 6.95 -6.23 9.84
C ARG A 37 6.59 -5.09 8.91
N SER A 38 6.51 -5.36 7.61
CA SER A 38 6.12 -4.39 6.57
C SER A 38 6.75 -3.03 6.82
N ILE A 39 8.08 -3.01 6.93
CA ILE A 39 8.86 -1.92 7.53
C ILE A 39 8.59 -0.62 6.77
N LEU A 40 8.74 -0.67 5.45
CA LEU A 40 8.56 0.48 4.56
C LEU A 40 7.09 0.87 4.47
N GLU A 41 6.17 -0.09 4.35
CA GLU A 41 4.74 0.20 4.25
C GLU A 41 4.21 0.88 5.52
N ASN A 42 4.70 0.49 6.70
CA ASN A 42 4.40 1.20 7.94
C ASN A 42 4.97 2.62 7.97
N MET A 43 6.19 2.82 7.45
CA MET A 43 6.79 4.14 7.29
C MET A 43 5.97 5.01 6.32
N HIS A 44 5.60 4.51 5.14
CA HIS A 44 4.78 5.21 4.15
C HIS A 44 3.44 5.65 4.76
N ALA A 45 2.76 4.74 5.46
CA ALA A 45 1.54 5.04 6.17
C ALA A 45 1.76 6.10 7.27
N ALA A 46 2.81 5.99 8.09
CA ALA A 46 3.12 6.98 9.12
C ALA A 46 3.36 8.38 8.53
N THR A 47 4.19 8.46 7.48
CA THR A 47 4.52 9.69 6.76
C THR A 47 3.28 10.34 6.16
N CYS A 48 2.39 9.57 5.53
CA CYS A 48 1.10 10.06 5.02
C CYS A 48 0.31 10.83 6.08
N PHE A 49 0.17 10.27 7.28
CA PHE A 49 -0.60 10.90 8.36
C PHE A 49 0.16 12.01 9.09
N GLN A 50 1.50 11.99 9.06
CA GLN A 50 2.30 13.11 9.53
C GLN A 50 2.12 14.33 8.61
N LEU A 51 2.13 14.12 7.29
CA LEU A 51 1.88 15.19 6.31
C LEU A 51 0.51 15.83 6.50
N MET A 52 -0.53 15.05 6.82
CA MET A 52 -1.87 15.61 7.13
C MET A 52 -1.91 16.48 8.39
N LYS A 53 -0.90 16.44 9.26
CA LYS A 53 -0.79 17.34 10.42
C LYS A 53 -0.16 18.68 10.07
N VAL A 54 0.48 18.80 8.90
CA VAL A 54 1.04 20.06 8.42
C VAL A 54 -0.10 21.06 8.14
N ARG A 55 0.12 22.33 8.50
CA ARG A 55 -0.86 23.39 8.30
C ARG A 55 -1.26 23.47 6.83
N GLY A 56 -2.56 23.36 6.56
CA GLY A 56 -3.12 23.41 5.21
C GLY A 56 -3.20 22.06 4.49
N CYS A 57 -2.65 20.98 5.07
CA CYS A 57 -2.64 19.64 4.44
C CYS A 57 -3.70 18.70 5.04
N ASN A 58 -4.45 19.12 6.06
CA ASN A 58 -5.48 18.28 6.70
C ASN A 58 -6.76 18.25 5.86
N ILE A 59 -6.83 17.31 4.92
CA ILE A 59 -8.02 17.07 4.09
C ILE A 59 -9.24 16.54 4.87
N LEU A 60 -9.07 16.20 6.15
CA LEU A 60 -10.12 15.67 7.03
C LEU A 60 -10.51 16.64 8.15
N ALA A 61 -10.16 17.93 8.03
CA ALA A 61 -10.37 18.93 9.07
C ALA A 61 -11.82 18.97 9.55
N ASP A 62 -12.78 18.98 8.62
CA ASP A 62 -14.22 19.09 8.91
C ASP A 62 -14.92 17.73 9.10
N SER A 63 -14.17 16.63 9.09
CA SER A 63 -14.74 15.28 9.25
C SER A 63 -15.00 14.94 10.71
N SER A 64 -16.00 14.08 10.96
CA SER A 64 -16.25 13.52 12.30
C SER A 64 -15.07 12.67 12.78
N ARG A 65 -14.96 12.47 14.10
CA ARG A 65 -13.94 11.58 14.68
C ARG A 65 -14.05 10.15 14.14
N GLU A 66 -15.28 9.67 13.93
CA GLU A 66 -15.55 8.35 13.39
C GLU A 66 -15.08 8.22 11.94
N ASN A 67 -15.41 9.20 11.09
CA ASN A 67 -14.97 9.21 9.70
C ASN A 67 -13.44 9.26 9.58
N ARG A 68 -12.77 10.03 10.44
CA ARG A 68 -11.29 10.06 10.50
C ARG A 68 -10.70 8.71 10.89
N ARG A 69 -11.32 8.02 11.85
CA ARG A 69 -10.89 6.67 12.28
C ARG A 69 -11.03 5.66 11.14
N GLN A 70 -12.20 5.61 10.51
CA GLN A 70 -12.47 4.69 9.39
C GLN A 70 -11.57 5.00 8.19
N PHE A 71 -11.38 6.28 7.87
CA PHE A 71 -10.46 6.70 6.82
C PHE A 71 -9.03 6.22 7.10
N ARG A 72 -8.55 6.43 8.34
CA ARG A 72 -7.22 6.00 8.74
C ARG A 72 -7.05 4.49 8.62
N GLU A 73 -8.00 3.72 9.14
CA GLU A 73 -7.99 2.26 9.05
C GLU A 73 -7.90 1.81 7.58
N HIS A 74 -8.68 2.43 6.69
CA HIS A 74 -8.70 2.09 5.27
C HIS A 74 -7.37 2.41 4.56
N VAL A 75 -6.82 3.61 4.76
CA VAL A 75 -5.55 4.02 4.12
C VAL A 75 -4.41 3.14 4.61
N VAL A 76 -4.33 2.90 5.93
CA VAL A 76 -3.28 2.04 6.50
C VAL A 76 -3.40 0.62 5.96
N GLY A 77 -4.60 0.05 5.94
CA GLY A 77 -4.82 -1.30 5.40
C GLY A 77 -4.44 -1.42 3.92
N LEU A 78 -4.71 -0.39 3.12
CA LEU A 78 -4.36 -0.35 1.70
C LEU A 78 -2.84 -0.26 1.49
N ILE A 79 -2.16 0.65 2.19
CA ILE A 79 -0.70 0.79 2.08
C ILE A 79 0.00 -0.48 2.57
N LEU A 80 -0.41 -1.04 3.71
CA LEU A 80 0.18 -2.31 4.18
C LEU A 80 -0.07 -3.47 3.22
N ALA A 81 -1.14 -3.42 2.43
CA ALA A 81 -1.41 -4.45 1.44
C ALA A 81 -0.46 -4.39 0.25
N THR A 82 0.30 -3.32 0.02
CA THR A 82 1.28 -3.27 -1.09
C THR A 82 2.50 -4.16 -0.80
N ASP A 83 2.82 -4.44 0.47
CA ASP A 83 3.87 -5.39 0.87
C ASP A 83 3.69 -6.73 0.15
N MET A 84 4.72 -7.12 -0.61
CA MET A 84 4.70 -8.34 -1.41
C MET A 84 5.03 -9.60 -0.61
N THR A 85 5.49 -9.47 0.64
CA THR A 85 5.79 -10.61 1.54
C THR A 85 4.56 -11.49 1.77
N SER A 86 3.37 -10.87 1.91
CA SER A 86 2.10 -11.57 2.14
C SER A 86 1.26 -11.77 0.87
N HIS A 87 1.82 -11.49 -0.31
CA HIS A 87 1.07 -11.46 -1.58
C HIS A 87 0.35 -12.78 -1.89
N PHE A 88 1.03 -13.92 -1.75
CA PHE A 88 0.44 -15.22 -2.08
C PHE A 88 -0.64 -15.65 -1.10
N GLU A 89 -0.47 -15.33 0.20
CA GLU A 89 -1.51 -15.54 1.21
C GLU A 89 -2.77 -14.71 0.87
N PHE A 90 -2.56 -13.44 0.51
CA PHE A 90 -3.63 -12.56 0.07
C PHE A 90 -4.35 -13.09 -1.18
N LEU A 91 -3.62 -13.54 -2.20
CA LEU A 91 -4.23 -14.15 -3.39
C LEU A 91 -5.04 -15.40 -3.05
N GLY A 92 -4.57 -16.23 -2.11
CA GLY A 92 -5.33 -17.37 -1.61
C GLY A 92 -6.67 -16.96 -1.01
N LYS A 93 -6.67 -15.94 -0.14
CA LYS A 93 -7.89 -15.38 0.48
C LYS A 93 -8.86 -14.85 -0.59
N ILE A 94 -8.37 -14.12 -1.59
CA ILE A 94 -9.20 -13.63 -2.70
C ILE A 94 -9.84 -14.77 -3.46
N ARG A 95 -9.04 -15.76 -3.87
CA ARG A 95 -9.54 -16.88 -4.69
C ARG A 95 -10.64 -17.65 -3.96
N VAL A 96 -10.43 -17.96 -2.69
CA VAL A 96 -11.43 -18.65 -1.85
C VAL A 96 -12.69 -17.80 -1.72
N ARG A 97 -12.55 -16.50 -1.39
CA ARG A 97 -13.70 -15.64 -1.16
C ARG A 97 -14.49 -15.37 -2.45
N ALA A 98 -13.81 -15.14 -3.58
CA ALA A 98 -14.43 -14.88 -4.87
C ALA A 98 -15.17 -16.09 -5.46
N ALA A 99 -14.83 -17.31 -5.03
CA ALA A 99 -15.53 -18.53 -5.43
C ALA A 99 -16.80 -18.80 -4.59
N HIS A 100 -17.02 -18.05 -3.50
CA HIS A 100 -18.19 -18.20 -2.65
C HIS A 100 -19.41 -17.54 -3.28
N GLU A 101 -20.59 -18.18 -3.23
CA GLU A 101 -21.82 -17.68 -3.87
C GLU A 101 -22.26 -16.31 -3.34
N GLU A 102 -22.07 -16.07 -2.04
CA GLU A 102 -22.35 -14.78 -1.39
C GLU A 102 -21.23 -13.72 -1.57
N PHE A 103 -20.32 -13.89 -2.53
CA PHE A 103 -19.33 -12.85 -2.83
C PHE A 103 -20.04 -11.66 -3.47
N ASN A 104 -20.07 -10.53 -2.76
CA ASN A 104 -20.70 -9.32 -3.24
C ASN A 104 -19.95 -8.06 -2.76
N PRO A 105 -19.00 -7.55 -3.54
CA PRO A 105 -18.30 -6.30 -3.23
C PRO A 105 -19.17 -5.05 -3.42
N GLN A 106 -20.45 -5.14 -3.78
CA GLN A 106 -21.33 -3.98 -3.73
C GLN A 106 -22.04 -3.88 -2.38
N GLU A 107 -22.35 -5.01 -1.76
CA GLU A 107 -23.12 -5.07 -0.52
C GLU A 107 -22.24 -5.34 0.71
N HIS A 108 -21.26 -6.24 0.62
CA HIS A 108 -20.40 -6.63 1.74
C HIS A 108 -19.12 -5.78 1.86
N ALA A 109 -18.89 -5.23 3.05
CA ALA A 109 -17.76 -4.34 3.31
C ALA A 109 -16.40 -5.03 3.23
N GLU A 110 -16.31 -6.28 3.68
CA GLU A 110 -15.07 -7.06 3.62
C GLU A 110 -14.69 -7.43 2.18
N ASP A 111 -15.68 -7.78 1.35
CA ASP A 111 -15.47 -8.02 -0.08
C ASP A 111 -15.02 -6.76 -0.80
N ARG A 112 -15.61 -5.60 -0.46
CA ARG A 112 -15.13 -4.30 -0.94
C ARG A 112 -13.68 -4.04 -0.58
N ARG A 113 -13.30 -4.26 0.68
CA ARG A 113 -11.93 -4.05 1.15
C ARG A 113 -10.96 -4.95 0.38
N LEU A 114 -11.30 -6.23 0.27
CA LEU A 114 -10.51 -7.23 -0.44
C LEU A 114 -10.31 -6.89 -1.93
N VAL A 115 -11.37 -6.48 -2.62
CA VAL A 115 -11.29 -6.02 -4.01
C VAL A 115 -10.48 -4.73 -4.12
N THR A 116 -10.66 -3.76 -3.22
CA THR A 116 -9.93 -2.50 -3.26
C THR A 116 -8.43 -2.70 -3.03
N HIS A 117 -8.05 -3.61 -2.11
CA HIS A 117 -6.66 -4.01 -1.90
C HIS A 117 -6.09 -4.66 -3.18
N CYS A 118 -6.85 -5.55 -3.82
CA CYS A 118 -6.45 -6.16 -5.09
C CYS A 118 -6.20 -5.11 -6.18
N CYS A 119 -7.13 -4.14 -6.32
CA CYS A 119 -6.99 -3.05 -7.27
C CYS A 119 -5.75 -2.21 -7.02
N LEU A 120 -5.44 -1.88 -5.76
CA LEU A 120 -4.25 -1.10 -5.43
C LEU A 120 -2.97 -1.88 -5.77
N LYS A 121 -2.87 -3.16 -5.37
CA LYS A 121 -1.73 -4.01 -5.72
C LYS A 121 -1.56 -4.19 -7.23
N ALA A 122 -2.66 -4.30 -7.98
CA ALA A 122 -2.61 -4.39 -9.42
C ALA A 122 -2.18 -3.07 -10.07
N ALA A 123 -2.62 -1.93 -9.53
CA ALA A 123 -2.23 -0.61 -10.01
C ALA A 123 -0.74 -0.33 -9.78
N ASP A 124 -0.21 -0.72 -8.62
CA ASP A 124 1.20 -0.65 -8.25
C ASP A 124 2.09 -1.41 -9.27
N LEU A 125 1.69 -2.62 -9.63
CA LEU A 125 2.36 -3.42 -10.67
C LEU A 125 1.94 -3.06 -12.11
N GLY A 126 1.19 -1.98 -12.30
CA GLY A 126 0.52 -1.64 -13.56
C GLY A 126 1.49 -1.41 -14.73
N HIS A 127 2.75 -1.05 -14.45
CA HIS A 127 3.77 -0.88 -15.48
C HIS A 127 4.05 -2.18 -16.26
N ALA A 128 3.75 -3.36 -15.69
CA ALA A 128 3.88 -4.65 -16.35
C ALA A 128 2.84 -4.90 -17.45
N ALA A 129 1.76 -4.12 -17.48
CA ALA A 129 0.69 -4.22 -18.47
C ALA A 129 0.76 -3.13 -19.57
N LEU A 130 1.80 -2.27 -19.54
CA LEU A 130 2.01 -1.24 -20.55
C LEU A 130 2.60 -1.80 -21.85
N PRO A 131 2.50 -1.07 -22.99
CA PRO A 131 3.25 -1.40 -24.20
C PRO A 131 4.75 -1.57 -23.91
N TRP A 132 5.42 -2.42 -24.69
CA TRP A 132 6.80 -2.85 -24.44
C TRP A 132 7.75 -1.68 -24.21
N GLU A 133 7.69 -0.64 -25.05
CA GLU A 133 8.57 0.51 -25.00
C GLU A 133 8.45 1.31 -23.69
N MET A 134 7.24 1.34 -23.11
CA MET A 134 7.00 1.97 -21.81
C MET A 134 7.40 1.04 -20.67
N HIS A 135 7.03 -0.25 -20.78
CA HIS A 135 7.36 -1.26 -19.78
C HIS A 135 8.88 -1.36 -19.57
N GLU A 136 9.65 -1.43 -20.65
CA GLU A 136 11.11 -1.53 -20.65
C GLU A 136 11.75 -0.38 -19.86
N GLY A 137 11.30 0.85 -20.09
CA GLY A 137 11.80 2.02 -19.37
C GLY A 137 11.56 1.97 -17.85
N TRP A 138 10.40 1.46 -17.42
CA TRP A 138 10.11 1.25 -15.99
C TRP A 138 10.89 0.08 -15.40
N ALA A 139 10.99 -1.04 -16.13
CA ALA A 139 11.75 -2.20 -15.71
C ALA A 139 13.24 -1.87 -15.52
N HIS A 140 13.81 -1.03 -16.40
CA HIS A 140 15.19 -0.57 -16.24
C HIS A 140 15.39 0.23 -14.96
N ARG A 141 14.48 1.18 -14.64
CA ARG A 141 14.55 1.96 -13.39
C ARG A 141 14.45 1.08 -12.15
N LEU A 142 13.54 0.10 -12.16
CA LEU A 142 13.41 -0.87 -11.08
C LEU A 142 14.69 -1.69 -10.89
N LEU A 143 15.29 -2.16 -11.99
CA LEU A 143 16.57 -2.87 -11.94
C LEU A 143 17.71 -1.99 -11.44
N THR A 144 17.79 -0.74 -11.89
CA THR A 144 18.78 0.23 -11.39
C THR A 144 18.66 0.37 -9.87
N GLU A 145 17.45 0.57 -9.35
CA GLU A 145 17.24 0.65 -7.91
C GLU A 145 17.71 -0.63 -7.20
N PHE A 146 17.38 -1.81 -7.71
CA PHE A 146 17.83 -3.08 -7.13
C PHE A 146 19.35 -3.25 -7.14
N TYR A 147 20.05 -2.77 -8.17
CA TYR A 147 21.52 -2.81 -8.22
C TYR A 147 22.18 -1.84 -7.24
N GLU A 148 21.49 -0.76 -6.87
CA GLU A 148 21.99 0.24 -5.92
C GLU A 148 21.77 -0.15 -4.45
N GLN A 149 21.03 -1.23 -4.16
CA GLN A 149 20.67 -1.67 -2.81
C GLN A 149 21.86 -2.12 -1.96
#